data_AF-Q7WXM6-F1
#
_entry.id   AF-Q7WXM6-F1
#
_cell.length_a   1.000
_cell.length_b   1.000
_cell.length_c   1.000
_cell.angle_alpha   90.00
_cell.angle_beta   90.00
_cell.angle_gamma   90.00
#
_symmetry.space_group_name_H-M   'P 1'
#
loop_
_entity.id
_entity.type
_entity.pdbx_description
1 polymer ?
#
loop_
_entity_poly.entity_id
_entity_poly.type
_entity_poly.pdbx_seq_one_letter_code
_entity_poly.pdbx_strand_id
1 'polypeptide(L)'
;MRISIQACIERAGEQPSKVIEVAVIERNADVAPASGLGLFIRESQEILRQLQTVVLTEQVDQFIRITGRCQLCGGRLVIKDTKSLVYRTAFGKARLRSPRFYSYCSACGYCSSNKGTLSPLAQALPERVHPQWTWLQCRYASVMSYRLAQIFLRDAFAGGRELPCSSVKLNVGRVGQRLEQEAQRATMVMSAVTAPPRSSPLTGTPIGLQIDAGYIKTPRQQDGKRWTPVVASKLIWPKTPRTHAHAYAVGHDPSQGLRQQAFLQSVGIGPQAPVTVISDGGDDISFACKLPSATARVLDWYHIGMHKAKWLLWHGESKRCLERLESLRRDTGWVGARNPLGRVIRYLRCCSRYLANYQQRRAQGLPISSAGAESVVDYVIGQRMKRNGHMRWTIL
;
A
#
# COMPACT_ATOMS: atom_id res chain seq x y z
N MET A 1 10.37 -45.59 9.38
CA MET A 1 10.71 -44.92 8.10
C MET A 1 11.65 -43.75 8.37
N ARG A 2 12.70 -43.58 7.56
CA ARG A 2 13.63 -42.46 7.63
C ARG A 2 13.80 -41.83 6.25
N ILE A 3 13.68 -40.51 6.15
CA ILE A 3 13.83 -39.74 4.90
C ILE A 3 14.86 -38.64 5.14
N SER A 4 15.95 -38.63 4.37
CA SER A 4 16.93 -37.53 4.37
C SER A 4 16.63 -36.55 3.24
N ILE A 5 16.72 -35.25 3.54
CA ILE A 5 16.53 -34.15 2.60
C ILE A 5 17.86 -33.41 2.45
N GLN A 6 18.33 -33.25 1.22
CA GLN A 6 19.63 -32.65 0.92
C GLN A 6 19.50 -31.48 -0.05
N ALA A 7 20.32 -30.45 0.14
CA ALA A 7 20.54 -29.37 -0.81
C ALA A 7 21.81 -29.66 -1.61
N CYS A 8 21.69 -29.72 -2.93
CA CYS A 8 22.82 -29.86 -3.85
C CYS A 8 23.18 -28.49 -4.41
N ILE A 9 24.41 -28.05 -4.21
CA ILE A 9 24.92 -26.75 -4.68
C ILE A 9 25.88 -27.02 -5.82
N GLU A 10 25.42 -26.72 -7.03
CA GLU A 10 26.22 -26.78 -8.24
C GLU A 10 27.10 -25.53 -8.36
N ARG A 11 28.35 -25.73 -8.77
CA ARG A 11 29.29 -24.64 -9.05
C ARG A 11 29.56 -24.61 -10.54
N ALA A 12 29.77 -23.42 -11.11
CA ALA A 12 30.15 -23.29 -12.51
C ALA A 12 31.50 -24.00 -12.78
N GLY A 13 31.55 -24.82 -13.85
CA GLY A 13 32.70 -25.65 -14.23
C GLY A 13 32.58 -27.11 -13.79
N GLU A 14 33.67 -27.89 -13.92
CA GLU A 14 33.74 -29.32 -13.54
C GLU A 14 33.93 -29.55 -12.03
N GLN A 15 33.57 -28.58 -11.18
CA GLN A 15 33.72 -28.77 -9.72
C GLN A 15 32.61 -29.68 -9.19
N PRO A 16 32.94 -30.61 -8.28
CA PRO A 16 31.95 -31.49 -7.68
C PRO A 16 30.91 -30.68 -6.89
N SER A 17 29.65 -31.05 -7.07
CA SER A 17 28.53 -30.43 -6.36
C SER A 17 28.68 -30.61 -4.85
N LYS A 18 28.46 -29.54 -4.09
CA LYS A 18 28.48 -29.59 -2.62
C LYS A 18 27.10 -30.02 -2.13
N VAL A 19 27.02 -31.16 -1.46
CA VAL A 19 25.78 -31.69 -0.88
C VAL A 19 25.74 -31.38 0.61
N ILE A 20 24.64 -30.80 1.08
CA ILE A 20 24.41 -30.47 2.49
C ILE A 20 23.09 -31.13 2.94
N GLU A 21 23.12 -31.94 3.99
CA GLU A 21 21.89 -32.46 4.60
C GLU A 21 21.14 -31.32 5.31
N VAL A 22 19.91 -31.08 4.88
CA VAL A 22 19.04 -30.00 5.38
C VAL A 22 18.18 -30.50 6.53
N ALA A 23 17.70 -31.74 6.44
CA ALA A 23 16.87 -32.35 7.47
C ALA A 23 16.80 -33.87 7.32
N VAL A 24 16.45 -34.52 8.42
CA VAL A 24 16.06 -35.93 8.47
C VAL A 24 14.68 -36.00 9.10
N ILE A 25 13.78 -36.74 8.46
CA ILE A 25 12.44 -37.03 8.96
C ILE A 25 12.39 -38.50 9.34
N GLU A 26 12.12 -38.75 10.62
CA GLU A 26 11.98 -40.10 11.16
C GLU A 26 10.55 -40.33 11.65
N ARG A 27 10.03 -41.52 11.37
CA ARG A 27 8.72 -42.00 11.82
C ARG A 27 8.85 -43.42 12.33
N ASN A 28 8.34 -43.67 13.53
CA ASN A 28 8.21 -45.01 14.07
C ASN A 28 7.13 -45.76 13.28
N ALA A 29 7.37 -47.05 13.00
CA ALA A 29 6.43 -47.88 12.23
C ALA A 29 5.09 -48.06 12.97
N ASP A 30 5.11 -47.99 14.29
CA ASP A 30 3.95 -48.27 15.15
C ASP A 30 3.06 -47.04 15.39
N VAL A 31 3.39 -45.87 14.81
CA VAL A 31 2.56 -44.67 14.97
C VAL A 31 1.31 -44.79 14.11
N ALA A 32 0.15 -44.69 14.75
CA ALA A 32 -1.13 -44.74 14.08
C ALA A 32 -1.25 -43.63 13.01
N PRO A 33 -1.73 -43.92 11.79
CA PRO A 33 -1.93 -42.90 10.75
C PRO A 33 -2.79 -41.70 11.20
N ALA A 34 -3.74 -41.93 12.12
CA ALA A 34 -4.59 -40.90 12.69
C ALA A 34 -3.81 -39.84 13.51
N SER A 35 -2.59 -40.14 13.96
CA SER A 35 -1.69 -39.17 14.62
C SER A 35 -1.09 -38.15 13.64
N GLY A 36 -1.37 -38.28 12.35
CA GLY A 36 -1.00 -37.32 11.31
C GLY A 36 -0.03 -37.93 10.29
N LEU A 37 -0.50 -38.11 9.06
CA LEU A 37 0.34 -38.45 7.91
C LEU A 37 0.95 -37.18 7.28
N GLY A 38 2.20 -37.26 6.84
CA GLY A 38 2.91 -36.17 6.18
C GLY A 38 3.82 -35.34 7.10
N LEU A 39 4.07 -34.09 6.70
CA LEU A 39 4.92 -33.15 7.43
C LEU A 39 4.14 -32.47 8.55
N PHE A 40 4.74 -32.39 9.73
CA PHE A 40 4.26 -31.53 10.79
C PHE A 40 4.72 -30.09 10.58
N ILE A 41 3.94 -29.11 11.06
CA ILE A 41 4.28 -27.68 10.96
C ILE A 41 5.67 -27.39 11.54
N ARG A 42 6.04 -28.06 12.64
CA ARG A 42 7.36 -27.88 13.25
C ARG A 42 8.49 -28.33 12.33
N GLU A 43 8.30 -29.43 11.60
CA GLU A 43 9.29 -29.98 10.67
C GLU A 43 9.41 -29.10 9.44
N SER A 44 8.29 -28.67 8.85
CA SER A 44 8.35 -27.76 7.70
C SER A 44 9.06 -26.45 8.05
N GLN A 45 8.83 -25.91 9.24
CA GLN A 45 9.54 -24.73 9.74
C GLN A 45 11.05 -24.98 9.91
N GLU A 46 11.45 -26.13 10.44
CA GLU A 46 12.86 -26.46 10.65
C GLU A 46 13.59 -26.72 9.32
N ILE A 47 12.98 -27.49 8.41
CA ILE A 47 13.49 -27.74 7.06
C ILE A 47 13.71 -26.41 6.33
N LEU A 48 12.72 -25.52 6.33
CA LEU A 48 12.83 -24.22 5.65
C LEU A 48 13.87 -23.31 6.32
N ARG A 49 14.03 -23.37 7.63
CA ARG A 49 15.08 -22.63 8.37
C ARG A 49 16.49 -23.09 7.99
N GLN A 50 16.69 -24.40 7.93
CA GLN A 50 17.96 -25.03 7.52
C GLN A 50 18.28 -24.67 6.06
N LEU A 51 17.30 -24.85 5.15
CA LEU A 51 17.44 -24.52 3.74
C LEU A 51 17.75 -23.03 3.53
N GLN A 52 17.05 -22.14 4.23
CA GLN A 52 17.33 -20.69 4.21
C GLN A 52 18.78 -20.39 4.62
N THR A 53 19.32 -21.11 5.60
CA THR A 53 20.70 -20.94 6.06
C THR A 53 21.69 -21.31 4.96
N VAL A 54 21.46 -22.43 4.27
CA VAL A 54 22.26 -22.86 3.12
C VAL A 54 22.23 -21.80 2.01
N VAL A 55 21.02 -21.38 1.59
CA VAL A 55 20.84 -20.40 0.51
C VAL A 55 21.51 -19.07 0.84
N LEU A 56 21.30 -18.53 2.06
CA LEU A 56 21.89 -17.26 2.46
C LEU A 56 23.41 -17.32 2.54
N THR A 57 23.98 -18.41 3.06
CA THR A 57 25.43 -18.56 3.13
C THR A 57 26.05 -18.50 1.73
N GLU A 58 25.53 -19.28 0.78
CA GLU A 58 26.07 -19.31 -0.59
C GLU A 58 25.87 -17.95 -1.30
N GLN A 59 24.70 -17.31 -1.15
CA GLN A 59 24.45 -15.97 -1.71
C GLN A 59 25.39 -14.89 -1.12
N VAL A 60 25.60 -14.91 0.19
CA VAL A 60 26.45 -13.94 0.89
C VAL A 60 27.91 -14.14 0.52
N ASP A 61 28.38 -15.39 0.47
CA ASP A 61 29.76 -15.71 0.08
C ASP A 61 30.02 -15.29 -1.38
N GLN A 62 29.07 -15.55 -2.29
CA GLN A 62 29.16 -15.08 -3.66
C GLN A 62 29.21 -13.54 -3.75
N PHE A 63 28.30 -12.87 -3.04
CA PHE A 63 28.25 -11.40 -3.01
C PHE A 63 29.55 -10.79 -2.47
N ILE A 64 30.08 -11.33 -1.37
CA ILE A 64 31.34 -10.88 -0.76
C ILE A 64 32.52 -11.15 -1.70
N ARG A 65 32.56 -12.29 -2.39
CA ARG A 65 33.63 -12.63 -3.33
C ARG A 65 33.69 -11.65 -4.52
N ILE A 66 32.54 -11.15 -4.96
CA ILE A 66 32.44 -10.17 -6.05
C ILE A 66 32.80 -8.78 -5.51
N THR A 67 32.19 -8.36 -4.41
CA THR A 67 32.37 -7.00 -3.85
C THR A 67 33.69 -6.79 -3.14
N GLY A 68 34.37 -7.86 -2.72
CA GLY A 68 35.72 -7.85 -2.16
C GLY A 68 36.84 -7.75 -3.20
N ARG A 69 36.53 -7.33 -4.43
CA ARG A 69 37.50 -7.10 -5.51
C ARG A 69 37.61 -5.62 -5.84
N CYS A 70 38.80 -5.21 -6.25
CA CYS A 70 39.07 -3.88 -6.77
C CYS A 70 38.27 -3.64 -8.06
N GLN A 71 37.61 -2.50 -8.16
CA GLN A 71 36.82 -2.13 -9.35
C GLN A 71 37.67 -1.84 -10.58
N LEU A 72 38.97 -1.55 -10.39
CA LEU A 72 39.90 -1.25 -11.48
C LEU A 72 40.66 -2.50 -11.95
N CYS A 73 41.43 -3.15 -11.07
CA CYS A 73 42.29 -4.26 -11.47
C CYS A 73 41.72 -5.66 -11.17
N GLY A 74 40.55 -5.76 -10.53
CA GLY A 74 39.94 -7.04 -10.13
C GLY A 74 40.64 -7.78 -8.98
N GLY A 75 41.77 -7.27 -8.47
CA GLY A 75 42.51 -7.84 -7.35
C GLY A 75 41.70 -7.88 -6.05
N ARG A 76 41.96 -8.86 -5.18
CA ARG A 76 41.24 -8.99 -3.90
C ARG A 76 41.62 -7.87 -2.95
N LEU A 77 40.62 -7.24 -2.33
CA LEU A 77 40.81 -6.23 -1.29
C LEU A 77 41.18 -6.89 0.03
N VAL A 78 42.02 -6.20 0.82
CA VAL A 78 42.46 -6.68 2.14
C VAL A 78 41.31 -6.54 3.14
N ILE A 79 41.05 -7.61 3.89
CA ILE A 79 40.07 -7.61 4.99
C ILE A 79 40.69 -6.91 6.20
N LYS A 80 40.01 -5.89 6.71
CA LYS A 80 40.38 -5.21 7.97
C LYS A 80 39.92 -6.01 9.18
N ASP A 81 38.64 -6.34 9.21
CA ASP A 81 38.02 -7.18 10.23
C ASP A 81 36.78 -7.87 9.65
N THR A 82 36.28 -8.88 10.36
CA THR A 82 35.02 -9.55 10.02
C THR A 82 34.07 -9.46 11.20
N LYS A 83 32.85 -8.95 10.95
CA LYS A 83 31.79 -8.87 11.96
C LYS A 83 30.62 -9.76 11.59
N SER A 84 29.76 -10.07 12.56
CA SER A 84 28.49 -10.74 12.34
C SER A 84 27.38 -9.71 12.10
N LEU A 85 26.59 -9.94 11.06
CA LEU A 85 25.41 -9.14 10.72
C LEU A 85 24.15 -10.01 10.90
N VAL A 86 23.20 -9.56 11.71
CA VAL A 86 21.93 -10.29 11.89
C VAL A 86 20.95 -9.88 10.82
N TYR A 87 20.46 -10.84 10.04
CA TYR A 87 19.45 -10.65 9.00
C TYR A 87 18.19 -11.47 9.32
N ARG A 88 17.01 -10.84 9.30
CA ARG A 88 15.76 -11.51 9.69
C ARG A 88 14.90 -11.81 8.46
N THR A 89 14.44 -13.05 8.35
CA THR A 89 13.60 -13.52 7.25
C THR A 89 12.32 -14.16 7.78
N ALA A 90 11.39 -14.51 6.89
CA ALA A 90 10.23 -15.33 7.26
C ALA A 90 10.63 -16.73 7.73
N PHE A 91 11.83 -17.20 7.38
CA PHE A 91 12.29 -18.56 7.68
C PHE A 91 13.29 -18.62 8.85
N GLY A 92 13.59 -17.49 9.49
CA GLY A 92 14.49 -17.45 10.64
C GLY A 92 15.42 -16.25 10.67
N LYS A 93 16.17 -16.12 11.77
CA LYS A 93 17.29 -15.18 11.87
C LYS A 93 18.56 -15.85 11.35
N ALA A 94 19.26 -15.17 10.45
CA ALA A 94 20.56 -15.58 9.95
C ALA A 94 21.66 -14.68 10.53
N ARG A 95 22.75 -15.28 10.98
CA ARG A 95 23.98 -14.57 11.36
C ARG A 95 24.94 -14.65 10.19
N LEU A 96 25.04 -13.55 9.45
CA LEU A 96 25.80 -13.47 8.21
C LEU A 96 27.21 -12.95 8.49
N ARG A 97 28.21 -13.57 7.87
CA ARG A 97 29.58 -13.05 7.87
C ARG A 97 29.61 -11.74 7.09
N SER A 98 30.03 -10.65 7.72
CA SER A 98 30.11 -9.32 7.11
C SER A 98 31.55 -8.79 7.21
N PRO A 99 32.43 -9.18 6.29
CA PRO A 99 33.79 -8.65 6.24
C PRO A 99 33.77 -7.15 5.89
N ARG A 100 34.70 -6.42 6.49
CA ARG A 100 35.00 -5.04 6.15
C ARG A 100 36.36 -5.03 5.45
N PHE A 101 36.38 -4.43 4.27
CA PHE A 101 37.59 -4.30 3.45
C PHE A 101 38.20 -2.92 3.64
N TYR A 102 39.51 -2.80 3.41
CA TYR A 102 40.09 -1.50 3.13
C TYR A 102 39.59 -1.00 1.76
N SER A 103 39.35 0.32 1.64
CA SER A 103 38.86 0.92 0.40
C SER A 103 39.95 1.12 -0.65
N TYR A 104 41.22 0.98 -0.27
CA TYR A 104 42.37 1.05 -1.15
C TYR A 104 42.79 -0.35 -1.63
N CYS A 105 43.24 -0.44 -2.87
CA CYS A 105 43.79 -1.65 -3.46
C CYS A 105 45.31 -1.64 -3.32
N SER A 106 45.88 -2.62 -2.61
CA SER A 106 47.34 -2.77 -2.47
C SER A 106 48.04 -3.14 -3.78
N ALA A 107 47.34 -3.65 -4.79
CA ALA A 107 47.92 -4.08 -6.06
C ALA A 107 48.06 -2.95 -7.08
N CYS A 108 47.09 -2.02 -7.14
CA CYS A 108 47.08 -0.96 -8.17
C CYS A 108 46.86 0.46 -7.62
N GLY A 109 46.83 0.64 -6.29
CA GLY A 109 46.65 1.94 -5.63
C GLY A 109 45.24 2.55 -5.72
N TYR A 110 44.31 1.93 -6.46
CA TYR A 110 42.94 2.44 -6.63
C TYR A 110 42.21 2.52 -5.28
N CYS A 111 41.51 3.63 -5.05
CA CYS A 111 40.70 3.86 -3.85
C CYS A 111 39.23 4.08 -4.22
N SER A 112 38.35 3.21 -3.73
CA SER A 112 36.92 3.26 -4.09
C SER A 112 36.10 4.26 -3.27
N SER A 113 36.69 4.88 -2.24
CA SER A 113 35.98 5.75 -1.31
C SER A 113 36.95 6.53 -0.42
N ASN A 114 36.61 7.79 -0.15
CA ASN A 114 37.34 8.65 0.82
C ASN A 114 37.26 8.11 2.26
N LYS A 115 36.27 7.27 2.58
CA LYS A 115 36.25 6.48 3.82
C LYS A 115 37.24 5.33 3.67
N GLY A 116 38.20 5.20 4.58
CA GLY A 116 39.28 4.18 4.51
C GLY A 116 38.83 2.71 4.59
N THR A 117 37.53 2.43 4.74
CA THR A 117 36.99 1.05 4.80
C THR A 117 35.61 0.93 4.15
N LEU A 118 35.33 -0.24 3.58
CA LEU A 118 34.08 -0.62 2.93
C LEU A 118 33.46 -1.81 3.66
N SER A 119 32.14 -1.79 3.90
CA SER A 119 31.40 -2.93 4.48
C SER A 119 30.25 -3.32 3.54
N PRO A 120 30.52 -4.12 2.49
CA PRO A 120 29.58 -4.31 1.37
C PRO A 120 28.23 -4.86 1.82
N LEU A 121 28.24 -5.94 2.61
CA LEU A 121 27.00 -6.55 3.09
C LEU A 121 26.22 -5.61 4.01
N ALA A 122 26.95 -4.86 4.84
CA ALA A 122 26.36 -3.87 5.73
C ALA A 122 25.64 -2.75 4.95
N GLN A 123 26.19 -2.33 3.80
CA GLN A 123 25.62 -1.31 2.93
C GLN A 123 24.45 -1.86 2.09
N ALA A 124 24.56 -3.10 1.59
CA ALA A 124 23.53 -3.72 0.77
C ALA A 124 22.25 -4.09 1.54
N LEU A 125 22.35 -4.35 2.85
CA LEU A 125 21.22 -4.79 3.67
C LEU A 125 20.86 -3.79 4.78
N PRO A 126 20.60 -2.50 4.50
CA PRO A 126 20.50 -1.45 5.52
C PRO A 126 19.43 -1.74 6.58
N GLU A 127 18.28 -2.29 6.17
CA GLU A 127 17.15 -2.62 7.05
C GLU A 127 17.37 -3.87 7.90
N ARG A 128 18.37 -4.70 7.58
CA ARG A 128 18.66 -5.97 8.30
C ARG A 128 17.47 -6.94 8.37
N VAL A 129 16.50 -6.79 7.46
CA VAL A 129 15.27 -7.57 7.37
C VAL A 129 14.94 -7.82 5.91
N HIS A 130 14.46 -9.02 5.60
CA HIS A 130 13.99 -9.37 4.26
C HIS A 130 12.70 -8.63 3.91
N PRO A 131 12.58 -8.00 2.72
CA PRO A 131 11.41 -7.22 2.35
C PRO A 131 10.09 -7.99 2.45
N GLN A 132 10.09 -9.27 2.07
CA GLN A 132 8.90 -10.13 2.19
C GLN A 132 8.48 -10.38 3.66
N TRP A 133 9.43 -10.39 4.60
CA TRP A 133 9.10 -10.52 6.02
C TRP A 133 8.43 -9.26 6.58
N THR A 134 8.90 -8.09 6.14
CA THR A 134 8.24 -6.81 6.43
C THR A 134 6.86 -6.75 5.77
N TRP A 135 6.74 -7.21 4.53
CA TRP A 135 5.46 -7.27 3.80
C TRP A 135 4.44 -8.16 4.52
N LEU A 136 4.82 -9.37 4.96
CA LEU A 136 3.93 -10.27 5.70
C LEU A 136 3.41 -9.61 6.99
N GLN A 137 4.28 -8.93 7.73
CA GLN A 137 3.88 -8.15 8.91
C GLN A 137 2.86 -7.07 8.56
N CYS A 138 3.09 -6.28 7.51
CA CYS A 138 2.14 -5.27 7.06
C CYS A 138 0.82 -5.87 6.56
N ARG A 139 0.88 -6.96 5.79
CA ARG A 139 -0.29 -7.62 5.22
C ARG A 139 -1.22 -8.10 6.32
N TYR A 140 -0.73 -8.85 7.30
CA TYR A 140 -1.59 -9.32 8.39
C TYR A 140 -2.01 -8.17 9.31
N ALA A 141 -1.12 -7.23 9.63
CA ALA A 141 -1.47 -6.05 10.43
C ALA A 141 -2.53 -5.14 9.78
N SER A 142 -2.74 -5.24 8.46
CA SER A 142 -3.79 -4.51 7.74
C SER A 142 -5.19 -5.09 7.98
N VAL A 143 -5.32 -6.39 8.31
CA VAL A 143 -6.60 -7.09 8.46
C VAL A 143 -6.88 -7.57 9.89
N MET A 144 -5.89 -7.53 10.79
CA MET A 144 -6.04 -7.92 12.20
C MET A 144 -5.17 -7.08 13.13
N SER A 145 -5.31 -7.28 14.44
CA SER A 145 -4.59 -6.49 15.44
C SER A 145 -3.11 -6.82 15.40
N TYR A 146 -2.22 -5.90 15.81
CA TYR A 146 -0.78 -6.19 15.82
C TYR A 146 -0.42 -7.43 16.65
N ARG A 147 -1.18 -7.69 17.73
CA ARG A 147 -1.02 -8.90 18.54
C ARG A 147 -1.47 -10.16 17.80
N LEU A 148 -2.64 -10.14 17.16
CA LEU A 148 -3.12 -11.29 16.38
C LEU A 148 -2.20 -11.57 15.18
N ALA A 149 -1.75 -10.53 14.49
CA ALA A 149 -0.79 -10.66 13.40
C ALA A 149 0.53 -11.28 13.89
N GLN A 150 1.01 -10.86 15.06
CA GLN A 150 2.22 -11.45 15.66
C GLN A 150 2.02 -12.92 16.06
N ILE A 151 0.89 -13.29 16.66
CA ILE A 151 0.56 -14.68 17.00
C ILE A 151 0.51 -15.53 15.74
N PHE A 152 -0.24 -15.09 14.73
CA PHE A 152 -0.34 -15.80 13.45
C PHE A 152 1.04 -16.00 12.80
N LEU A 153 1.84 -14.95 12.72
CA LEU A 153 3.18 -15.03 12.12
C LEU A 153 4.10 -15.97 12.89
N ARG A 154 3.99 -16.01 14.21
CA ARG A 154 4.74 -16.92 15.09
C ARG A 154 4.41 -18.37 14.81
N ASP A 155 3.14 -18.67 14.59
CA ASP A 155 2.66 -20.04 14.45
C ASP A 155 2.82 -20.54 13.00
N ALA A 156 2.70 -19.65 12.01
CA ALA A 156 2.80 -19.99 10.59
C ALA A 156 4.25 -20.03 10.04
N PHE A 157 5.17 -19.23 10.56
CA PHE A 157 6.50 -19.03 9.98
C PHE A 157 7.63 -19.28 10.98
N ALA A 158 8.72 -19.92 10.54
CA ALA A 158 9.88 -20.19 11.40
C ALA A 158 10.50 -18.91 11.98
N GLY A 159 10.58 -17.84 11.18
CA GLY A 159 11.06 -16.52 11.62
C GLY A 159 10.14 -15.81 12.61
N GLY A 160 8.87 -16.23 12.70
CA GLY A 160 7.90 -15.68 13.63
C GLY A 160 8.15 -16.08 15.08
N ARG A 161 8.78 -17.23 15.34
CA ARG A 161 9.08 -17.70 16.72
C ARG A 161 9.87 -16.67 17.53
N GLU A 162 10.74 -15.93 16.87
CA GLU A 162 11.59 -14.93 17.50
C GLU A 162 11.13 -13.49 17.21
N LEU A 163 9.88 -13.29 16.76
CA LEU A 163 9.30 -11.99 16.46
C LEU A 163 8.81 -11.32 17.76
N PRO A 164 9.42 -10.21 18.20
CA PRO A 164 8.99 -9.48 19.39
C PRO A 164 7.57 -8.92 19.25
N CYS A 165 6.85 -8.82 20.36
CA CYS A 165 5.47 -8.30 20.42
C CYS A 165 5.32 -6.90 19.79
N SER A 166 6.33 -6.04 19.91
CA SER A 166 6.31 -4.66 19.38
C SER A 166 6.73 -4.55 17.92
N SER A 167 7.38 -5.57 17.34
CA SER A 167 8.01 -5.46 16.02
C SER A 167 7.01 -5.23 14.89
N VAL A 168 5.84 -5.85 14.94
CA VAL A 168 4.79 -5.62 13.93
C VAL A 168 4.40 -4.14 13.91
N LYS A 169 4.10 -3.55 15.08
CA LYS A 169 3.73 -2.13 15.20
C LYS A 169 4.85 -1.22 14.68
N LEU A 170 6.09 -1.46 15.09
CA LEU A 170 7.24 -0.65 14.69
C LEU A 170 7.51 -0.71 13.19
N ASN A 171 7.51 -1.92 12.61
CA ASN A 171 7.78 -2.11 11.19
C ASN A 171 6.66 -1.55 10.32
N VAL A 172 5.39 -1.76 10.70
CA VAL A 172 4.23 -1.14 10.03
C VAL A 172 4.34 0.38 10.09
N GLY A 173 4.73 0.96 11.24
CA GLY A 173 4.92 2.39 11.38
C GLY A 173 6.03 2.94 10.49
N ARG A 174 7.20 2.27 10.42
CA ARG A 174 8.30 2.66 9.53
C ARG A 174 7.90 2.60 8.06
N VAL A 175 7.21 1.54 7.65
CA VAL A 175 6.68 1.42 6.27
C VAL A 175 5.68 2.53 5.99
N GLY A 176 4.77 2.82 6.92
CA GLY A 176 3.81 3.92 6.78
C GLY A 176 4.50 5.28 6.63
N GLN A 177 5.49 5.59 7.45
CA GLN A 177 6.28 6.83 7.36
C GLN A 177 7.01 6.93 6.03
N ARG A 178 7.64 5.85 5.56
CA ARG A 178 8.31 5.83 4.25
C ARG A 178 7.32 6.10 3.11
N LEU A 179 6.18 5.41 3.10
CA LEU A 179 5.14 5.61 2.08
C LEU A 179 4.58 7.04 2.11
N GLU A 180 4.41 7.62 3.29
CA GLU A 180 3.97 9.02 3.42
C GLU A 180 5.03 9.99 2.88
N GLN A 181 6.32 9.78 3.19
CA GLN A 181 7.39 10.61 2.63
C GLN A 181 7.49 10.50 1.10
N GLU A 182 7.34 9.30 0.55
CA GLU A 182 7.30 9.07 -0.90
C GLU A 182 6.11 9.80 -1.53
N ALA A 183 4.92 9.72 -0.92
CA ALA A 183 3.72 10.43 -1.37
C ALA A 183 3.87 11.96 -1.30
N GLN A 184 4.48 12.48 -0.23
CA GLN A 184 4.75 13.90 -0.07
C GLN A 184 5.74 14.41 -1.12
N ARG A 185 6.83 13.69 -1.37
CA ARG A 185 7.79 14.04 -2.44
C ARG A 185 7.10 14.06 -3.81
N ALA A 186 6.30 13.03 -4.12
CA ALA A 186 5.53 12.99 -5.37
C ALA A 186 4.55 14.18 -5.47
N THR A 187 3.89 14.54 -4.37
CA THR A 187 2.99 15.70 -4.30
C THR A 187 3.72 17.03 -4.50
N MET A 188 4.92 17.19 -3.92
CA MET A 188 5.77 18.38 -4.11
C MET A 188 6.20 18.53 -5.56
N VAL A 189 6.61 17.44 -6.22
CA VAL A 189 6.94 17.45 -7.65
C VAL A 189 5.73 17.92 -8.46
N MET A 190 4.51 17.47 -8.11
CA MET A 190 3.29 17.94 -8.78
C MET A 190 3.01 19.42 -8.58
N SER A 191 3.24 19.94 -7.38
CA SER A 191 3.09 21.36 -7.08
C SER A 191 4.08 22.24 -7.86
N ALA A 192 5.28 21.73 -8.16
CA ALA A 192 6.28 22.45 -8.95
C ALA A 192 5.97 22.42 -10.46
N VAL A 193 5.30 21.37 -10.93
CA VAL A 193 4.96 21.15 -12.36
C VAL A 193 3.65 21.83 -12.77
N THR A 194 2.91 22.45 -11.85
CA THR A 194 1.61 23.12 -12.08
C THR A 194 1.62 24.36 -12.99
N ALA A 195 2.60 24.52 -13.89
CA ALA A 195 2.36 25.31 -15.10
C ALA A 195 1.35 24.54 -15.97
N PRO A 196 0.29 25.19 -16.50
CA PRO A 196 -0.67 24.50 -17.34
C PRO A 196 0.07 23.88 -18.54
N PRO A 197 -0.11 22.58 -18.82
CA PRO A 197 0.46 22.01 -20.03
C PRO A 197 -0.09 22.80 -21.21
N ARG A 198 0.80 23.33 -22.05
CA ARG A 198 0.46 23.84 -23.39
C ARG A 198 -0.56 22.88 -24.00
N SER A 199 -1.67 23.44 -24.45
CA SER A 199 -2.84 22.83 -25.08
C SER A 199 -2.47 21.69 -26.04
N SER A 200 -2.16 20.54 -25.47
CA SER A 200 -1.94 19.31 -26.20
C SER A 200 -3.29 18.62 -26.27
N PRO A 201 -3.65 18.04 -27.41
CA PRO A 201 -4.93 17.38 -27.56
C PRO A 201 -5.02 16.18 -26.59
N LEU A 202 -6.17 16.02 -25.95
CA LEU A 202 -6.47 14.84 -25.14
C LEU A 202 -6.54 13.62 -26.07
N THR A 203 -5.67 12.64 -25.86
CA THR A 203 -5.54 11.46 -26.75
C THR A 203 -5.75 10.13 -26.03
N GLY A 204 -5.99 10.16 -24.71
CA GLY A 204 -6.13 8.97 -23.88
C GLY A 204 -7.56 8.42 -23.79
N THR A 205 -7.69 7.16 -23.34
CA THR A 205 -8.99 6.59 -22.94
C THR A 205 -9.55 7.36 -21.74
N PRO A 206 -10.84 7.74 -21.72
CA PRO A 206 -11.48 8.36 -20.56
C PRO A 206 -11.39 7.49 -19.31
N ILE A 207 -10.99 8.10 -18.20
CA ILE A 207 -10.82 7.42 -16.92
C ILE A 207 -11.72 8.07 -15.87
N GLY A 208 -12.43 7.25 -15.10
CA GLY A 208 -13.15 7.71 -13.91
C GLY A 208 -12.26 7.65 -12.68
N LEU A 209 -12.14 8.74 -11.93
CA LEU A 209 -11.59 8.77 -10.59
C LEU A 209 -12.75 8.95 -9.60
N GLN A 210 -13.18 7.87 -8.97
CA GLN A 210 -14.13 7.92 -7.87
C GLN A 210 -13.40 8.36 -6.61
N ILE A 211 -14.00 9.26 -5.83
CA ILE A 211 -13.49 9.73 -4.56
C ILE A 211 -14.62 9.68 -3.53
N ASP A 212 -14.30 9.14 -2.37
CA ASP A 212 -15.19 9.09 -1.21
C ASP A 212 -14.37 9.28 0.07
N ALA A 213 -15.01 9.50 1.21
CA ALA A 213 -14.35 9.44 2.51
C ALA A 213 -15.15 8.72 3.57
N GLY A 214 -14.41 8.13 4.50
CA GLY A 214 -14.94 7.68 5.77
C GLY A 214 -14.14 8.25 6.94
N TYR A 215 -14.58 7.95 8.15
CA TYR A 215 -14.01 8.51 9.36
C TYR A 215 -13.41 7.41 10.23
N ILE A 216 -12.16 7.61 10.65
CA ILE A 216 -11.53 6.75 11.65
C ILE A 216 -11.59 7.42 13.01
N LYS A 217 -11.92 6.65 14.05
CA LYS A 217 -11.89 7.16 15.43
C LYS A 217 -10.46 7.34 15.91
N THR A 218 -10.17 8.48 16.51
CA THR A 218 -8.84 8.86 17.01
C THR A 218 -8.91 9.25 18.48
N PRO A 219 -7.77 9.29 19.19
CA PRO A 219 -7.66 10.05 20.43
C PRO A 219 -8.11 11.51 20.22
N ARG A 220 -8.40 12.20 21.32
CA ARG A 220 -8.79 13.63 21.28
C ARG A 220 -7.63 14.42 20.64
N GLN A 221 -7.94 15.08 19.54
CA GLN A 221 -7.02 15.95 18.81
C GLN A 221 -6.99 17.34 19.46
N GLN A 222 -6.02 18.18 19.07
CA GLN A 222 -5.87 19.55 19.59
C GLN A 222 -7.12 20.40 19.33
N ASP A 223 -7.80 20.19 18.20
CA ASP A 223 -9.05 20.86 17.83
C ASP A 223 -10.31 20.28 18.54
N GLY A 224 -10.12 19.34 19.47
CA GLY A 224 -11.19 18.67 20.20
C GLY A 224 -11.88 17.53 19.45
N LYS A 225 -11.60 17.31 18.16
CA LYS A 225 -12.19 16.21 17.38
C LYS A 225 -11.65 14.86 17.86
N ARG A 226 -12.44 13.81 17.62
CA ARG A 226 -12.10 12.40 17.91
C ARG A 226 -12.15 11.53 16.66
N TRP A 227 -12.09 12.16 15.50
CA TRP A 227 -12.22 11.50 14.21
C TRP A 227 -11.29 12.18 13.20
N THR A 228 -10.67 11.38 12.34
CA THR A 228 -9.90 11.87 11.19
C THR A 228 -10.56 11.34 9.92
N PRO A 229 -10.82 12.20 8.92
CA PRO A 229 -11.30 11.73 7.63
C PRO A 229 -10.20 10.94 6.91
N VAL A 230 -10.62 9.89 6.22
CA VAL A 230 -9.80 9.06 5.34
C VAL A 230 -10.42 9.17 3.96
N VAL A 231 -9.66 9.75 3.04
CA VAL A 231 -10.06 9.84 1.63
C VAL A 231 -9.67 8.53 0.97
N ALA A 232 -10.61 7.95 0.23
CA ALA A 232 -10.37 6.82 -0.65
C ALA A 232 -10.68 7.21 -2.09
N SER A 233 -9.84 6.74 -3.00
CA SER A 233 -9.97 6.95 -4.42
C SER A 233 -9.87 5.62 -5.15
N LYS A 234 -10.69 5.45 -6.19
CA LYS A 234 -10.64 4.28 -7.05
C LYS A 234 -10.73 4.69 -8.50
N LEU A 235 -9.85 4.11 -9.31
CA LEU A 235 -9.85 4.31 -10.74
C LEU A 235 -10.75 3.29 -11.43
N ILE A 236 -11.53 3.78 -12.38
CA ILE A 236 -12.39 3.02 -13.26
C ILE A 236 -11.95 3.25 -14.70
N TRP A 237 -11.59 2.15 -15.35
CA TRP A 237 -11.37 2.10 -16.78
C TRP A 237 -12.57 1.47 -17.46
N PRO A 238 -13.02 2.01 -18.60
CA PRO A 238 -14.13 1.43 -19.35
C PRO A 238 -13.85 0.01 -19.90
N LYS A 239 -12.57 -0.39 -20.06
CA LYS A 239 -12.19 -1.60 -20.83
C LYS A 239 -11.10 -2.49 -20.22
N THR A 240 -10.61 -2.23 -19.01
CA THR A 240 -9.54 -3.03 -18.39
C THR A 240 -9.98 -3.62 -17.05
N PRO A 241 -9.55 -4.86 -16.72
CA PRO A 241 -9.85 -5.49 -15.44
C PRO A 241 -8.95 -4.98 -14.30
N ARG A 242 -7.94 -4.16 -14.60
CA ARG A 242 -7.05 -3.60 -13.59
C ARG A 242 -7.74 -2.41 -12.92
N THR A 243 -7.97 -2.51 -11.62
CA THR A 243 -8.44 -1.39 -10.80
C THR A 243 -7.36 -0.99 -9.81
N HIS A 244 -6.96 0.28 -9.84
CA HIS A 244 -6.07 0.86 -8.85
C HIS A 244 -6.89 1.66 -7.83
N ALA A 245 -6.51 1.56 -6.56
CA ALA A 245 -7.11 2.31 -5.47
C ALA A 245 -6.03 2.95 -4.61
N HIS A 246 -6.37 4.06 -4.00
CA HIS A 246 -5.51 4.83 -3.11
C HIS A 246 -6.31 5.32 -1.92
N ALA A 247 -5.74 5.28 -0.73
CA ALA A 247 -6.39 5.82 0.46
C ALA A 247 -5.38 6.48 1.38
N TYR A 248 -5.79 7.55 2.05
CA TYR A 248 -4.96 8.26 3.01
C TYR A 248 -5.80 9.01 4.05
N ALA A 249 -5.27 9.10 5.26
CA ALA A 249 -5.80 9.96 6.30
C ALA A 249 -5.40 11.42 6.01
N VAL A 250 -6.32 12.36 6.24
CA VAL A 250 -6.07 13.79 5.94
C VAL A 250 -5.22 14.42 7.05
N GLY A 251 -4.16 15.13 6.66
CA GLY A 251 -3.34 15.97 7.55
C GLY A 251 -3.93 17.38 7.76
N HIS A 252 -3.13 18.32 8.29
CA HIS A 252 -3.55 19.71 8.53
C HIS A 252 -3.55 20.62 7.29
N ASP A 253 -2.93 20.21 6.18
CA ASP A 253 -2.94 20.97 4.92
C ASP A 253 -3.16 20.01 3.73
N PRO A 254 -4.39 19.92 3.20
CA PRO A 254 -4.63 19.13 2.02
C PRO A 254 -4.13 19.92 0.81
N SER A 255 -3.05 19.45 0.19
CA SER A 255 -2.46 19.96 -1.06
C SER A 255 -3.44 19.89 -2.26
N GLN A 256 -4.59 20.57 -2.18
CA GLN A 256 -5.76 20.64 -3.07
C GLN A 256 -5.75 19.69 -4.28
N GLY A 257 -5.97 18.38 -4.05
CA GLY A 257 -6.07 17.39 -5.12
C GLY A 257 -4.73 16.96 -5.75
N LEU A 258 -3.59 17.58 -5.41
CA LEU A 258 -2.26 17.20 -5.87
C LEU A 258 -1.86 15.78 -5.43
N ARG A 259 -2.35 15.33 -4.27
CA ARG A 259 -2.16 13.93 -3.85
C ARG A 259 -2.87 12.95 -4.79
N GLN A 260 -4.03 13.34 -5.33
CA GLN A 260 -4.72 12.55 -6.35
C GLN A 260 -3.96 12.62 -7.68
N GLN A 261 -3.39 13.78 -8.03
CA GLN A 261 -2.55 13.95 -9.21
C GLN A 261 -1.30 13.04 -9.16
N ALA A 262 -0.62 13.00 -8.02
CA ALA A 262 0.53 12.12 -7.79
C ALA A 262 0.15 10.65 -7.88
N PHE A 263 -1.03 10.27 -7.38
CA PHE A 263 -1.56 8.91 -7.53
C PHE A 263 -1.82 8.54 -9.00
N LEU A 264 -2.41 9.44 -9.79
CA LEU A 264 -2.62 9.19 -11.23
C LEU A 264 -1.29 8.92 -11.95
N GLN A 265 -0.28 9.74 -11.69
CA GLN A 265 1.03 9.55 -12.33
C GLN A 265 1.73 8.26 -11.89
N SER A 266 1.61 7.87 -10.62
CA SER A 266 2.25 6.64 -10.13
C SER A 266 1.69 5.36 -10.77
N VAL A 267 0.47 5.42 -11.31
CA VAL A 267 -0.15 4.33 -12.08
C VAL A 267 -0.05 4.51 -13.60
N GLY A 268 0.77 5.48 -14.06
CA GLY A 268 1.02 5.74 -15.48
C GLY A 268 -0.04 6.58 -16.19
N ILE A 269 -0.93 7.25 -15.47
CA ILE A 269 -1.91 8.18 -16.06
C ILE A 269 -1.26 9.56 -16.18
N GLY A 270 -0.86 9.89 -17.41
CA GLY A 270 -0.30 11.19 -17.76
C GLY A 270 -1.35 12.30 -17.87
N PRO A 271 -0.92 13.57 -17.99
CA PRO A 271 -1.81 14.74 -18.04
C PRO A 271 -2.70 14.81 -19.29
N GLN A 272 -2.38 14.05 -20.34
CA GLN A 272 -3.16 13.99 -21.59
C GLN A 272 -4.38 13.06 -21.51
N ALA A 273 -4.51 12.29 -20.43
CA ALA A 273 -5.63 11.39 -20.24
C ALA A 273 -6.86 12.17 -19.74
N PRO A 274 -8.03 12.02 -20.39
CA PRO A 274 -9.25 12.64 -19.90
C PRO A 274 -9.73 11.98 -18.61
N VAL A 275 -9.60 12.70 -17.49
CA VAL A 275 -10.06 12.22 -16.16
C VAL A 275 -11.37 12.87 -15.77
N THR A 276 -12.37 12.07 -15.43
CA THR A 276 -13.61 12.52 -14.77
C THR A 276 -13.57 12.17 -13.29
N VAL A 277 -13.68 13.17 -12.41
CA VAL A 277 -13.81 12.94 -10.97
C VAL A 277 -15.28 12.71 -10.60
N ILE A 278 -15.56 11.70 -9.77
CA ILE A 278 -16.89 11.40 -9.26
C ILE A 278 -16.84 11.35 -7.74
N SER A 279 -17.68 12.15 -7.07
CA SER A 279 -17.80 12.14 -5.61
C SER A 279 -19.20 12.54 -5.15
N ASP A 280 -19.51 12.26 -3.89
CA ASP A 280 -20.79 12.63 -3.27
C ASP A 280 -20.93 14.15 -3.03
N GLY A 281 -19.87 14.94 -3.23
CA GLY A 281 -19.87 16.38 -3.02
C GLY A 281 -19.76 16.80 -1.55
N GLY A 282 -19.30 15.93 -0.65
CA GLY A 282 -19.03 16.27 0.74
C GLY A 282 -18.02 17.41 0.90
N ASP A 283 -18.33 18.38 1.77
CA ASP A 283 -17.46 19.54 2.05
C ASP A 283 -16.07 19.11 2.57
N ASP A 284 -16.05 18.03 3.35
CA ASP A 284 -14.90 17.37 3.96
C ASP A 284 -13.93 16.73 2.96
N ILE A 285 -14.39 16.38 1.75
CA ILE A 285 -13.56 15.83 0.67
C ILE A 285 -13.38 16.76 -0.52
N SER A 286 -13.97 17.95 -0.45
CA SER A 286 -13.95 18.94 -1.53
C SER A 286 -12.53 19.23 -2.02
N PHE A 287 -11.54 19.27 -1.11
CA PHE A 287 -10.13 19.47 -1.45
C PHE A 287 -9.56 18.34 -2.33
N ALA A 288 -9.95 17.09 -2.10
CA ALA A 288 -9.46 15.94 -2.85
C ALA A 288 -10.02 15.93 -4.26
N CYS A 289 -11.23 16.47 -4.43
CA CYS A 289 -11.92 16.60 -5.72
C CYS A 289 -11.37 17.73 -6.61
N LYS A 290 -10.50 18.60 -6.06
CA LYS A 290 -9.82 19.70 -6.80
C LYS A 290 -8.61 19.22 -7.62
N LEU A 291 -8.70 18.04 -8.22
CA LEU A 291 -7.67 17.49 -9.11
C LEU A 291 -7.43 18.44 -10.31
N PRO A 292 -6.21 18.97 -10.51
CA PRO A 292 -5.93 19.92 -11.59
C PRO A 292 -6.18 19.36 -13.00
N SER A 293 -5.80 18.10 -13.25
CA SER A 293 -5.98 17.43 -14.55
C SER A 293 -7.41 16.96 -14.85
N ALA A 294 -8.38 17.18 -13.94
CA ALA A 294 -9.74 16.72 -14.15
C ALA A 294 -10.43 17.50 -15.29
N THR A 295 -10.78 16.77 -16.35
CA THR A 295 -11.53 17.28 -17.51
C THR A 295 -13.02 17.43 -17.23
N ALA A 296 -13.56 16.66 -16.28
CA ALA A 296 -14.95 16.75 -15.86
C ALA A 296 -15.10 16.37 -14.38
N ARG A 297 -16.20 16.81 -13.77
CA ARG A 297 -16.58 16.49 -12.39
C ARG A 297 -18.07 16.14 -12.36
N VAL A 298 -18.42 15.02 -11.74
CA VAL A 298 -19.79 14.51 -11.68
C VAL A 298 -20.17 14.20 -10.24
N LEU A 299 -21.35 14.65 -9.83
CA LEU A 299 -21.91 14.38 -8.51
C LEU A 299 -22.47 12.96 -8.43
N ASP A 300 -22.15 12.21 -7.38
CA ASP A 300 -22.93 11.03 -6.99
C ASP A 300 -24.02 11.43 -6.00
N TRP A 301 -25.23 11.64 -6.51
CA TRP A 301 -26.40 12.03 -5.71
C TRP A 301 -27.19 10.83 -5.16
N TYR A 302 -26.75 9.58 -5.37
CA TYR A 302 -27.59 8.39 -5.17
C TYR A 302 -28.06 8.21 -3.71
N HIS A 303 -27.37 8.83 -2.76
CA HIS A 303 -27.73 8.89 -1.33
C HIS A 303 -28.98 9.75 -1.02
N ILE A 304 -29.50 10.54 -1.96
CA ILE A 304 -30.76 11.29 -1.78
C ILE A 304 -31.93 10.31 -1.69
N GLY A 305 -32.73 10.31 -0.60
CA GLY A 305 -33.83 9.36 -0.41
C GLY A 305 -35.09 9.57 -1.27
N MET A 306 -35.15 10.59 -2.13
CA MET A 306 -36.39 11.02 -2.81
C MET A 306 -36.51 10.49 -4.25
N HIS A 307 -37.37 9.49 -4.49
CA HIS A 307 -37.53 8.84 -5.81
C HIS A 307 -37.79 9.79 -6.98
N LYS A 308 -38.72 10.76 -6.84
CA LYS A 308 -39.03 11.68 -7.96
C LYS A 308 -37.87 12.63 -8.27
N ALA A 309 -37.12 13.05 -7.26
CA ALA A 309 -35.90 13.84 -7.44
C ALA A 309 -34.83 13.01 -8.17
N LYS A 310 -34.59 11.77 -7.74
CA LYS A 310 -33.69 10.83 -8.43
C LYS A 310 -34.03 10.70 -9.92
N TRP A 311 -35.31 10.53 -10.24
CA TRP A 311 -35.76 10.41 -11.64
C TRP A 311 -35.44 11.67 -12.46
N LEU A 312 -35.70 12.86 -11.93
CA LEU A 312 -35.37 14.11 -12.64
C LEU A 312 -33.86 14.27 -12.81
N LEU A 313 -33.08 14.05 -11.75
CA LEU A 313 -31.61 14.12 -11.82
C LEU A 313 -31.04 13.11 -12.83
N TRP A 314 -31.57 11.89 -12.88
CA TRP A 314 -31.16 10.86 -13.83
C TRP A 314 -31.22 11.32 -15.29
N HIS A 315 -32.27 12.07 -15.65
CA HIS A 315 -32.50 12.59 -17.00
C HIS A 315 -31.85 13.96 -17.26
N GLY A 316 -31.05 14.49 -16.32
CA GLY A 316 -30.41 15.81 -16.45
C GLY A 316 -31.34 16.99 -16.15
N GLU A 317 -32.53 16.74 -15.62
CA GLU A 317 -33.58 17.74 -15.32
C GLU A 317 -33.34 18.42 -13.95
N SER A 318 -32.13 18.90 -13.72
CA SER A 318 -31.70 19.46 -12.42
C SER A 318 -32.48 20.73 -12.03
N LYS A 319 -32.77 21.61 -12.98
CA LYS A 319 -33.59 22.82 -12.77
C LYS A 319 -35.00 22.46 -12.30
N ARG A 320 -35.68 21.60 -13.05
CA ARG A 320 -37.01 21.10 -12.72
C ARG A 320 -37.04 20.35 -11.40
N CYS A 321 -35.98 19.61 -11.07
CA CYS A 321 -35.82 18.98 -9.76
C CYS A 321 -35.80 20.01 -8.64
N LEU A 322 -34.96 21.05 -8.75
CA LEU A 322 -34.86 22.12 -7.76
C LEU A 322 -36.19 22.89 -7.60
N GLU A 323 -36.84 23.23 -8.71
CA GLU A 323 -38.16 23.88 -8.71
C GLU A 323 -39.22 23.04 -7.98
N ARG A 324 -39.24 21.73 -8.21
CA ARG A 324 -40.19 20.83 -7.56
C ARG A 324 -39.90 20.68 -6.07
N LEU A 325 -38.64 20.59 -5.67
CA LEU A 325 -38.24 20.56 -4.26
C LEU A 325 -38.58 21.89 -3.55
N GLU A 326 -38.43 23.02 -4.24
CA GLU A 326 -38.80 24.34 -3.74
C GLU A 326 -40.32 24.50 -3.60
N SER A 327 -41.11 23.97 -4.54
CA SER A 327 -42.57 23.87 -4.39
C SER A 327 -42.93 23.05 -3.18
N LEU A 328 -42.36 21.85 -3.05
CA LEU A 328 -42.61 20.98 -1.90
C LEU A 328 -42.25 21.67 -0.58
N ARG A 329 -41.17 22.46 -0.55
CA ARG A 329 -40.76 23.23 0.62
C ARG A 329 -41.82 24.26 1.04
N ARG A 330 -42.46 24.92 0.07
CA ARG A 330 -43.57 25.85 0.32
C ARG A 330 -44.79 25.08 0.82
N ASP A 331 -45.13 23.98 0.18
CA ASP A 331 -46.33 23.18 0.47
C ASP A 331 -46.27 22.52 1.86
N THR A 332 -45.09 22.08 2.29
CA THR A 332 -44.91 21.46 3.62
C THR A 332 -44.68 22.46 4.76
N GLY A 333 -44.48 23.75 4.45
CA GLY A 333 -44.10 24.77 5.43
C GLY A 333 -42.72 24.55 6.06
N TRP A 334 -41.85 23.72 5.46
CA TRP A 334 -40.51 23.42 5.98
C TRP A 334 -39.54 24.57 5.68
N VAL A 335 -39.66 25.66 6.44
CA VAL A 335 -38.83 26.86 6.28
C VAL A 335 -37.40 26.61 6.75
N GLY A 336 -36.43 27.22 6.06
CA GLY A 336 -35.01 27.19 6.40
C GLY A 336 -34.21 26.02 5.80
N ALA A 337 -32.89 26.02 6.06
CA ALA A 337 -31.94 25.05 5.47
C ALA A 337 -31.57 23.88 6.40
N ARG A 338 -32.06 23.89 7.65
CA ARG A 338 -31.67 22.89 8.67
C ARG A 338 -32.57 21.65 8.70
N ASN A 339 -33.75 21.70 8.08
CA ASN A 339 -34.63 20.54 7.93
C ASN A 339 -34.14 19.61 6.79
N PRO A 340 -34.57 18.33 6.74
CA PRO A 340 -34.11 17.39 5.72
C PRO A 340 -34.29 17.88 4.26
N LEU A 341 -35.43 18.50 3.93
CA LEU A 341 -35.70 19.00 2.58
C LEU A 341 -34.81 20.20 2.23
N GLY A 342 -34.67 21.15 3.15
CA GLY A 342 -33.79 22.31 3.02
C GLY A 342 -32.32 21.91 2.86
N ARG A 343 -31.88 20.85 3.53
CA ARG A 343 -30.54 20.27 3.35
C ARG A 343 -30.34 19.71 1.95
N VAL A 344 -31.31 18.95 1.41
CA VAL A 344 -31.23 18.42 0.03
C VAL A 344 -31.22 19.55 -1.00
N ILE A 345 -32.07 20.57 -0.84
CA ILE A 345 -32.10 21.74 -1.74
C ILE A 345 -30.77 22.48 -1.71
N ARG A 346 -30.22 22.75 -0.52
CA ARG A 346 -28.91 23.40 -0.36
C ARG A 346 -27.81 22.56 -1.02
N TYR A 347 -27.78 21.26 -0.75
CA TYR A 347 -26.81 20.33 -1.31
C TYR A 347 -26.83 20.35 -2.85
N LEU A 348 -28.00 20.15 -3.46
CA LEU A 348 -28.13 20.17 -4.93
C LEU A 348 -27.79 21.53 -5.54
N ARG A 349 -28.07 22.64 -4.84
CA ARG A 349 -27.65 23.98 -5.28
C ARG A 349 -26.13 24.14 -5.25
N CYS A 350 -25.49 23.78 -4.15
CA CYS A 350 -24.04 23.85 -3.99
C CYS A 350 -23.31 22.99 -5.03
N CYS A 351 -23.86 21.82 -5.35
CA CYS A 351 -23.28 20.86 -6.28
C CYS A 351 -23.84 20.96 -7.72
N SER A 352 -24.69 21.96 -8.02
CA SER A 352 -25.41 22.07 -9.30
C SER A 352 -24.50 22.00 -10.53
N ARG A 353 -23.30 22.59 -10.44
CA ARG A 353 -22.27 22.58 -11.50
C ARG A 353 -21.69 21.19 -11.82
N TYR A 354 -21.91 20.21 -10.94
CA TYR A 354 -21.42 18.83 -11.08
C TYR A 354 -22.55 17.85 -11.47
N LEU A 355 -23.80 18.33 -11.59
CA LEU A 355 -24.90 17.50 -12.08
C LEU A 355 -24.76 17.30 -13.59
N ALA A 356 -24.95 16.07 -14.04
CA ALA A 356 -24.87 15.68 -15.45
C ALA A 356 -26.19 15.03 -15.92
N ASN A 357 -26.28 14.69 -17.21
CA ASN A 357 -27.29 13.74 -17.68
C ASN A 357 -26.78 12.30 -17.46
N TYR A 358 -27.27 11.65 -16.41
CA TYR A 358 -26.75 10.34 -15.98
C TYR A 358 -27.19 9.21 -16.91
N GLN A 359 -28.38 9.31 -17.51
CA GLN A 359 -28.85 8.38 -18.54
C GLN A 359 -27.91 8.37 -19.75
N GLN A 360 -27.56 9.54 -20.27
CA GLN A 360 -26.67 9.69 -21.42
C GLN A 360 -25.27 9.16 -21.09
N ARG A 361 -24.74 9.47 -19.91
CA ARG A 361 -23.44 8.93 -19.45
C ARG A 361 -23.45 7.41 -19.39
N ARG A 362 -24.52 6.81 -18.85
CA ARG A 362 -24.67 5.34 -18.82
C ARG A 362 -24.72 4.75 -20.22
N ALA A 363 -25.45 5.37 -21.14
CA ALA A 363 -25.51 4.92 -22.53
C ALA A 363 -24.14 4.97 -23.23
N GLN A 364 -23.27 5.90 -22.84
CA GLN A 364 -21.89 6.03 -23.32
C GLN A 364 -20.88 5.13 -22.58
N GLY A 365 -21.31 4.31 -21.62
CA GLY A 365 -20.42 3.48 -20.80
C GLY A 365 -19.53 4.29 -19.85
N LEU A 366 -19.86 5.55 -19.58
CA LEU A 366 -19.13 6.40 -18.64
C LEU A 366 -19.55 6.13 -17.20
N PRO A 367 -18.65 6.28 -16.22
CA PRO A 367 -18.98 6.05 -14.82
C PRO A 367 -19.95 7.12 -14.28
N ILE A 368 -20.87 6.69 -13.41
CA ILE A 368 -22.02 7.47 -12.91
C ILE A 368 -22.15 7.51 -11.37
N SER A 369 -21.33 6.75 -10.65
CA SER A 369 -21.39 6.62 -9.18
C SER A 369 -19.98 6.53 -8.60
N SER A 370 -19.81 6.82 -7.31
CA SER A 370 -18.60 6.63 -6.50
C SER A 370 -18.58 5.32 -5.70
N ALA A 371 -19.53 4.40 -5.90
CA ALA A 371 -19.65 3.13 -5.14
C ALA A 371 -18.36 2.29 -5.06
N GLY A 372 -17.47 2.40 -6.05
CA GLY A 372 -16.19 1.71 -5.99
C GLY A 372 -15.20 2.33 -4.99
N ALA A 373 -15.23 3.65 -4.79
CA ALA A 373 -14.49 4.32 -3.73
C ALA A 373 -15.12 4.06 -2.36
N GLU A 374 -16.45 4.03 -2.26
CA GLU A 374 -17.18 3.60 -1.04
C GLU A 374 -16.75 2.20 -0.61
N SER A 375 -16.68 1.25 -1.55
CA SER A 375 -16.16 -0.09 -1.28
C SER A 375 -14.71 -0.10 -0.78
N VAL A 376 -13.87 0.84 -1.21
CA VAL A 376 -12.49 0.99 -0.69
C VAL A 376 -12.52 1.55 0.74
N VAL A 377 -13.37 2.53 1.03
CA VAL A 377 -13.60 3.03 2.40
C VAL A 377 -14.02 1.88 3.32
N ASP A 378 -15.00 1.08 2.91
CA ASP A 378 -15.46 -0.09 3.66
C ASP A 378 -14.38 -1.14 3.84
N TYR A 379 -13.56 -1.37 2.82
CA TYR A 379 -12.44 -2.30 2.94
C TYR A 379 -11.35 -1.79 3.90
N VAL A 380 -10.96 -0.51 3.81
CA VAL A 380 -9.88 0.08 4.62
C VAL A 380 -10.33 0.33 6.07
N ILE A 381 -11.52 0.91 6.25
CA ILE A 381 -12.06 1.28 7.55
C ILE A 381 -12.89 0.13 8.13
N GLY A 382 -13.85 -0.39 7.37
CA GLY A 382 -14.84 -1.36 7.85
C GLY A 382 -14.24 -2.72 8.24
N GLN A 383 -13.25 -3.24 7.51
CA GLN A 383 -12.57 -4.48 7.92
C GLN A 383 -11.84 -4.35 9.26
N ARG A 384 -11.28 -3.16 9.54
CA ARG A 384 -10.47 -2.93 10.75
C ARG A 384 -11.31 -2.42 11.93
N MET A 385 -12.32 -1.62 11.65
CA MET A 385 -13.21 -0.97 12.62
C MET A 385 -14.65 -1.50 12.53
N LYS A 386 -14.88 -2.79 12.21
CA LYS A 386 -16.24 -3.40 12.28
C LYS A 386 -16.99 -2.82 13.48
N ARG A 387 -18.30 -2.51 13.32
CA ARG A 387 -19.17 -1.72 14.22
C ARG A 387 -18.96 -1.89 15.74
N ASN A 388 -18.32 -2.98 16.19
CA ASN A 388 -17.95 -3.31 17.56
C ASN A 388 -16.55 -2.80 18.02
N GLY A 389 -15.79 -2.06 17.20
CA GLY A 389 -14.64 -1.27 17.68
C GLY A 389 -13.39 -2.05 18.14
N HIS A 390 -13.17 -3.28 17.66
CA HIS A 390 -12.12 -4.16 18.16
C HIS A 390 -10.68 -3.71 17.91
N MET A 391 -10.43 -2.73 17.01
CA MET A 391 -9.08 -2.21 16.74
C MET A 391 -9.08 -0.69 16.59
N ARG A 392 -8.36 0.00 17.50
CA ARG A 392 -8.13 1.44 17.41
C ARG A 392 -6.96 1.74 16.48
N TRP A 393 -7.10 2.76 15.64
CA TRP A 393 -5.98 3.32 14.90
C TRP A 393 -5.01 4.01 15.85
N THR A 394 -3.72 3.87 15.56
CA THR A 394 -2.67 4.66 16.23
C THR A 394 -2.29 5.77 15.28
N ILE A 395 -2.42 7.01 15.73
CA ILE A 395 -1.78 8.15 15.06
C ILE A 395 -0.32 8.11 15.48
N LEU A 396 0.58 8.15 14.50
CA LEU A 396 2.03 8.16 14.72
C LEU A 396 2.58 9.58 14.79
#